data_AF-A0AAN6F798-F1
#
_entry.id   AF-A0AAN6F798-F1
#
_cell.length_a   1.000
_cell.length_b   1.000
_cell.length_c   1.000
_cell.angle_alpha   90.00
_cell.angle_beta   90.00
_cell.angle_gamma   90.00
#
_symmetry.space_group_name_H-M   'P 1'
#
loop_
_entity.id
_entity.type
_entity.pdbx_description
1 polymer ?
#
loop_
_entity_poly.entity_id
_entity_poly.type
_entity_poly.pdbx_seq_one_letter_code
_entity_poly.pdbx_strand_id
1 'polypeptide(L)'
;MRDHQYSSQAIEDAFRDVTGNSSGLFNPLNSDTKVAVTSVTAREVQPCLFTNYNGGPRREDLGYNLIRAAKSADDVTIGEAASCTSAAPWYFKAKSLKHLGTFQDGGLQYNNPLSVALWELKHVWPNRASPDLALSIGTGVRNDSWMIGSQSPVKDRFFARIFRTFMKSMDGEKMWRDFFNSVPERARHRYHRLNITFEDPEPAIDDVAAMETLKKMTEAQICRHPQKTPIINSMLASMFYFEFERLPTWNGTHYLCAGNIFTRTQLPADGRRILLDELTSTSSFFLLRGVPVGCVPRRNKHTPPFKRAVQFQLESLEDTVAITLRGITSEPCTISGLPKCATDIIAAQGLYAPFGRSDHVEQVEHASQRFLKRTRAVLDQ
;
A
#
# COMPACT_ATOMS: atom_id res chain seq x y z
N MET A 1 2.78 -30.60 -29.73
CA MET A 1 1.93 -29.49 -29.26
C MET A 1 2.81 -28.26 -29.15
N ARG A 2 2.37 -27.10 -29.66
CA ARG A 2 3.02 -25.82 -29.32
C ARG A 2 2.58 -25.44 -27.90
N ASP A 3 3.53 -25.03 -27.08
CA ASP A 3 3.35 -24.62 -25.67
C ASP A 3 2.94 -23.15 -25.52
N HIS A 4 2.96 -22.39 -26.63
CA HIS A 4 2.60 -20.97 -26.69
C HIS A 4 1.96 -20.59 -28.05
N GLN A 5 1.12 -19.56 -28.04
CA GLN A 5 0.43 -18.99 -29.19
C GLN A 5 1.25 -17.86 -29.84
N TYR A 6 1.96 -17.07 -29.03
CA TYR A 6 2.70 -15.89 -29.46
C TYR A 6 4.18 -15.99 -29.13
N SER A 7 5.03 -15.46 -30.02
CA SER A 7 6.44 -15.22 -29.71
C SER A 7 6.54 -14.11 -28.66
N SER A 8 7.35 -14.32 -27.63
CA SER A 8 7.59 -13.32 -26.59
C SER A 8 8.43 -12.13 -27.09
N GLN A 9 9.05 -12.21 -28.27
CA GLN A 9 9.98 -11.17 -28.75
C GLN A 9 9.36 -9.77 -28.75
N ALA A 10 8.17 -9.60 -29.32
CA ALA A 10 7.55 -8.29 -29.47
C ALA A 10 7.19 -7.64 -28.11
N ILE A 11 6.71 -8.43 -27.15
CA ILE A 11 6.38 -7.91 -25.81
C ILE A 11 7.66 -7.63 -24.99
N GLU A 12 8.70 -8.45 -25.15
CA GLU A 12 10.01 -8.22 -24.53
C GLU A 12 10.70 -6.97 -25.09
N ASP A 13 10.57 -6.71 -26.40
CA ASP A 13 11.06 -5.49 -27.05
C ASP A 13 10.33 -4.27 -26.47
N ALA A 14 8.99 -4.33 -26.41
CA ALA A 14 8.19 -3.25 -25.83
C ALA A 14 8.55 -2.95 -24.37
N PHE A 15 8.79 -3.98 -23.55
CA PHE A 15 9.24 -3.76 -22.17
C PHE A 15 10.62 -3.11 -22.13
N ARG A 16 11.58 -3.56 -22.95
CA ARG A 16 12.91 -2.97 -23.02
C ARG A 16 12.89 -1.51 -23.47
N ASP A 17 12.05 -1.17 -24.45
CA ASP A 17 11.90 0.20 -24.95
C ASP A 17 11.38 1.15 -23.86
N VAL A 18 10.44 0.69 -23.02
CA VAL A 18 9.87 1.49 -21.94
C VAL A 18 10.81 1.61 -20.73
N THR A 19 11.51 0.52 -20.36
CA THR A 19 12.30 0.48 -19.11
C THR A 19 13.75 0.89 -19.31
N GLY A 20 14.24 0.94 -20.55
CA GLY A 20 15.66 0.97 -20.88
C GLY A 20 16.31 -0.40 -20.76
N ASN A 21 17.33 -0.66 -21.60
CA ASN A 21 17.95 -1.98 -21.79
C ASN A 21 18.67 -2.58 -20.56
N SER A 22 18.87 -1.83 -19.47
CA SER A 22 19.70 -2.28 -18.33
C SER A 22 19.22 -1.80 -16.96
N SER A 23 17.99 -1.32 -16.85
CA SER A 23 17.45 -0.88 -15.56
C SER A 23 17.16 -2.09 -14.67
N GLY A 24 18.05 -2.36 -13.71
CA GLY A 24 17.85 -3.39 -12.68
C GLY A 24 16.57 -3.13 -11.89
N LEU A 25 15.83 -4.17 -11.49
CA LEU A 25 14.63 -4.00 -10.68
C LEU A 25 14.97 -3.61 -9.24
N PHE A 26 16.07 -4.13 -8.68
CA PHE A 26 16.50 -3.81 -7.32
C PHE A 26 17.09 -2.41 -7.23
N ASN A 27 16.50 -1.57 -6.37
CA ASN A 27 16.98 -0.22 -6.06
C ASN A 27 17.16 0.77 -7.25
N PRO A 28 16.38 0.75 -8.36
CA PRO A 28 16.50 1.75 -9.44
C PRO A 28 15.65 3.00 -9.19
N LEU A 29 14.69 2.95 -8.27
CA LEU A 29 13.72 4.03 -8.08
C LEU A 29 14.26 5.06 -7.10
N ASN A 30 14.28 6.32 -7.52
CA ASN A 30 14.57 7.48 -6.66
C ASN A 30 13.46 7.76 -5.61
N SER A 31 12.56 6.81 -5.37
CA SER A 31 11.43 6.94 -4.46
C SER A 31 11.44 5.84 -3.42
N ASP A 32 10.90 6.12 -2.24
CA ASP A 32 10.70 5.13 -1.18
C ASP A 32 9.62 4.08 -1.50
N THR A 33 8.98 4.17 -2.67
CA THR A 33 7.95 3.23 -3.14
C THR A 33 8.51 1.83 -3.29
N LYS A 34 7.91 0.89 -2.56
CA LYS A 34 8.22 -0.53 -2.61
C LYS A 34 7.35 -1.20 -3.66
N VAL A 35 7.98 -1.85 -4.64
CA VAL A 35 7.34 -2.52 -5.78
C VAL A 35 7.67 -4.00 -5.73
N ALA A 36 6.66 -4.82 -5.99
CA ALA A 36 6.76 -6.26 -6.10
C ALA A 36 5.92 -6.75 -7.29
N VAL A 37 6.43 -7.72 -8.04
CA VAL A 37 5.70 -8.41 -9.11
C VAL A 37 5.73 -9.91 -8.87
N THR A 38 4.59 -10.54 -9.10
CA THR A 38 4.37 -11.97 -8.87
C THR A 38 4.78 -12.80 -10.07
N SER A 39 5.38 -13.96 -9.82
CA SER A 39 5.67 -14.95 -10.86
C SER A 39 5.60 -16.35 -10.26
N VAL A 40 5.68 -17.37 -11.09
CA VAL A 40 5.67 -18.78 -10.66
C VAL A 40 6.81 -19.51 -11.35
N THR A 41 7.52 -20.38 -10.63
CA THR A 41 8.55 -21.22 -11.27
C THR A 41 7.92 -22.21 -12.26
N ALA A 42 8.51 -22.37 -13.43
CA ALA A 42 7.94 -23.22 -14.48
C ALA A 42 7.99 -24.72 -14.12
N ARG A 43 8.98 -25.15 -13.32
CA ARG A 43 9.20 -26.56 -12.98
C ARG A 43 8.36 -27.03 -11.80
N GLU A 44 8.35 -26.26 -10.71
CA GLU A 44 7.77 -26.69 -9.42
C GLU A 44 6.50 -25.93 -9.06
N VAL A 45 6.07 -24.99 -9.92
CA VAL A 45 4.89 -24.16 -9.73
C VAL A 45 4.92 -23.41 -8.39
N GLN A 46 6.12 -23.02 -7.96
CA GLN A 46 6.34 -22.30 -6.70
C GLN A 46 6.08 -20.81 -6.92
N PRO A 47 5.26 -20.15 -6.08
CA PRO A 47 5.07 -18.72 -6.17
C PRO A 47 6.35 -17.96 -5.82
N CYS A 48 6.60 -16.89 -6.57
CA CYS A 48 7.81 -16.09 -6.52
C CYS A 48 7.48 -14.60 -6.56
N LEU A 49 8.34 -13.80 -5.92
CA LEU A 49 8.30 -12.35 -6.00
C LEU A 49 9.63 -11.81 -6.51
N PHE A 50 9.56 -10.95 -7.51
CA PHE A 50 10.63 -10.02 -7.86
C PHE A 50 10.28 -8.66 -7.26
N THR A 51 11.21 -8.02 -6.57
CA THR A 51 10.91 -6.75 -5.87
C THR A 51 11.97 -5.68 -6.15
N ASN A 52 11.70 -4.43 -5.80
CA ASN A 52 12.72 -3.36 -5.85
C ASN A 52 13.42 -3.11 -4.50
N TYR A 53 13.09 -3.88 -3.47
CA TYR A 53 13.61 -3.72 -2.12
C TYR A 53 14.15 -5.03 -1.55
N ASN A 54 15.05 -4.93 -0.59
CA ASN A 54 15.46 -6.07 0.20
C ASN A 54 14.77 -5.97 1.57
N GLY A 55 14.26 -7.09 2.05
CA GLY A 55 13.55 -7.20 3.33
C GLY A 55 14.11 -8.32 4.20
N GLY A 56 15.30 -8.84 3.88
CA GLY A 56 15.87 -10.02 4.52
C GLY A 56 15.27 -11.34 4.04
N PRO A 57 15.72 -12.48 4.60
CA PRO A 57 15.16 -13.78 4.26
C PRO A 57 13.69 -13.88 4.72
N ARG A 58 12.87 -14.49 3.88
CA ARG A 58 11.49 -14.86 4.22
C ARG A 58 11.51 -16.21 4.93
N ARG A 59 10.56 -16.44 5.83
CA ARG A 59 10.37 -17.78 6.41
C ARG A 59 9.95 -18.76 5.31
N GLU A 60 10.40 -20.00 5.43
CA GLU A 60 10.12 -21.06 4.44
C GLU A 60 8.62 -21.39 4.32
N ASP A 61 7.82 -21.09 5.35
CA ASP A 61 6.39 -21.41 5.41
C ASP A 61 5.43 -20.31 4.89
N LEU A 62 5.95 -19.22 4.31
CA LEU A 62 5.12 -18.09 3.86
C LEU A 62 4.37 -18.33 2.53
N GLY A 63 4.65 -19.44 1.84
CA GLY A 63 3.94 -19.81 0.61
C GLY A 63 4.36 -19.01 -0.63
N TYR A 64 5.50 -18.31 -0.59
CA TYR A 64 6.17 -17.72 -1.75
C TYR A 64 7.67 -17.55 -1.49
N ASN A 65 8.44 -17.43 -2.57
CA ASN A 65 9.89 -17.21 -2.54
C ASN A 65 10.23 -15.80 -3.04
N LEU A 66 11.16 -15.12 -2.36
CA LEU A 66 11.75 -13.89 -2.91
C LEU A 66 12.90 -14.28 -3.84
N ILE A 67 12.84 -13.81 -5.08
CA ILE A 67 13.91 -14.06 -6.05
C ILE A 67 14.92 -12.91 -6.03
N ARG A 68 16.17 -13.27 -5.77
CA ARG A 68 17.34 -12.39 -5.78
C ARG A 68 18.56 -13.13 -6.27
N ALA A 69 19.31 -12.51 -7.17
CA ALA A 69 20.61 -13.05 -7.55
C ALA A 69 21.65 -12.83 -6.44
N ALA A 70 22.66 -13.70 -6.40
CA ALA A 70 23.79 -13.55 -5.48
C ALA A 70 24.67 -12.33 -5.81
N LYS A 71 24.68 -11.90 -7.08
CA LYS A 71 25.42 -10.74 -7.58
C LYS A 71 24.45 -9.76 -8.22
N SER A 72 24.63 -8.46 -7.97
CA SER A 72 23.76 -7.43 -8.55
C SER A 72 23.76 -7.41 -10.08
N ALA A 73 24.86 -7.79 -10.73
CA ALA A 73 24.95 -7.86 -12.20
C ALA A 73 24.13 -9.01 -12.81
N ASP A 74 23.78 -10.00 -11.99
CA ASP A 74 23.01 -11.18 -12.38
C ASP A 74 21.53 -11.06 -11.92
N ASP A 75 21.16 -9.97 -11.24
CA ASP A 75 19.79 -9.76 -10.74
C ASP A 75 18.86 -9.29 -11.85
N VAL A 76 17.57 -9.47 -11.62
CA VAL A 76 16.53 -9.26 -12.63
C VAL A 76 16.42 -7.78 -13.02
N THR A 77 16.30 -7.50 -14.31
CA THR A 77 15.91 -6.18 -14.83
C THR A 77 14.40 -5.96 -14.71
N ILE A 78 13.95 -4.69 -14.82
CA ILE A 78 12.51 -4.39 -14.85
C ILE A 78 11.84 -5.10 -16.03
N GLY A 79 12.47 -5.06 -17.21
CA GLY A 79 11.96 -5.72 -18.42
C GLY A 79 11.85 -7.24 -18.24
N GLU A 80 12.87 -7.90 -17.68
CA GLU A 80 12.80 -9.35 -17.41
C GLU A 80 11.73 -9.72 -16.38
N ALA A 81 11.57 -8.94 -15.32
CA ALA A 81 10.54 -9.17 -14.32
C ALA A 81 9.13 -9.01 -14.92
N ALA A 82 8.94 -7.99 -15.78
CA ALA A 82 7.72 -7.78 -16.56
C ALA A 82 7.45 -8.97 -17.50
N SER A 83 8.47 -9.46 -18.21
CA SER A 83 8.34 -10.66 -19.06
C SER A 83 7.93 -11.89 -18.25
N CYS A 84 8.50 -12.10 -17.07
CA CYS A 84 8.18 -13.25 -16.22
C CYS A 84 6.74 -13.19 -15.71
N THR A 85 6.29 -12.04 -15.21
CA THR A 85 4.91 -11.90 -14.70
C THR A 85 3.86 -11.91 -15.80
N SER A 86 4.21 -11.62 -17.05
CA SER A 86 3.27 -11.65 -18.20
C SER A 86 3.35 -12.91 -19.05
N ALA A 87 4.23 -13.86 -18.70
CA ALA A 87 4.41 -15.11 -19.44
C ALA A 87 3.29 -16.12 -19.15
N ALA A 88 2.06 -15.76 -19.54
CA ALA A 88 0.85 -16.54 -19.32
C ALA A 88 0.92 -17.85 -20.12
N PRO A 89 0.73 -19.02 -19.48
CA PRO A 89 0.65 -20.28 -20.20
C PRO A 89 -0.40 -20.23 -21.32
N TRP A 90 -0.09 -20.89 -22.43
CA TRP A 90 -0.80 -20.88 -23.72
C TRP A 90 -0.55 -19.64 -24.55
N TYR A 91 -0.36 -18.47 -23.94
CA TYR A 91 -0.07 -17.24 -24.68
C TYR A 91 1.41 -17.11 -25.00
N PHE A 92 2.26 -17.17 -23.97
CA PHE A 92 3.69 -16.94 -24.07
C PHE A 92 4.48 -18.11 -23.49
N LYS A 93 5.71 -18.28 -23.99
CA LYS A 93 6.65 -19.26 -23.42
C LYS A 93 7.17 -18.75 -22.07
N ALA A 94 7.36 -19.67 -21.12
CA ALA A 94 8.02 -19.37 -19.86
C ALA A 94 9.40 -18.71 -20.09
N LYS A 95 9.68 -17.64 -19.33
CA LYS A 95 10.90 -16.84 -19.46
C LYS A 95 12.04 -17.48 -18.68
N SER A 96 13.14 -17.80 -19.37
CA SER A 96 14.34 -18.30 -18.73
C SER A 96 15.30 -17.15 -18.41
N LEU A 97 15.63 -17.02 -17.14
CA LEU A 97 16.64 -16.10 -16.61
C LEU A 97 17.90 -16.89 -16.28
N LYS A 98 19.03 -16.53 -16.90
CA LYS A 98 20.27 -17.31 -16.92
C LYS A 98 20.75 -17.77 -15.54
N HIS A 99 20.57 -16.95 -14.50
CA HIS A 99 21.08 -17.17 -13.15
C HIS A 99 19.99 -17.45 -12.11
N LEU A 100 18.72 -17.35 -12.49
CA LEU A 100 17.58 -17.38 -11.55
C LEU A 100 16.58 -18.51 -11.83
N GLY A 101 16.63 -19.09 -13.03
CA GLY A 101 15.74 -20.18 -13.43
C GLY A 101 14.67 -19.75 -14.44
N THR A 102 13.63 -20.56 -14.58
CA THR A 102 12.57 -20.35 -15.57
C THR A 102 11.25 -20.05 -14.89
N PHE A 103 10.61 -18.97 -15.34
CA PHE A 103 9.47 -18.34 -14.69
C PHE A 103 8.30 -18.14 -15.67
N GLN A 104 7.09 -18.14 -15.13
CA GLN A 104 5.85 -17.91 -15.85
C GLN A 104 4.92 -17.00 -15.02
N ASP A 105 3.77 -16.66 -15.60
CA ASP A 105 2.83 -15.69 -15.04
C ASP A 105 2.44 -15.98 -13.57
N GLY A 106 2.43 -14.93 -12.76
CA GLY A 106 2.02 -14.97 -11.36
C GLY A 106 0.52 -15.25 -11.15
N GLY A 107 -0.30 -14.96 -12.16
CA GLY A 107 -1.73 -15.21 -12.20
C GLY A 107 -2.13 -16.66 -11.98
N LEU A 108 -1.21 -17.59 -12.22
CA LEU A 108 -1.34 -19.01 -11.90
C LEU A 108 -1.65 -19.31 -10.43
N GLN A 109 -1.20 -18.45 -9.52
CA GLN A 109 -1.34 -18.64 -8.08
C GLN A 109 -1.96 -17.40 -7.41
N TYR A 110 -1.55 -16.21 -7.84
CA TYR A 110 -1.91 -14.95 -7.21
C TYR A 110 -2.35 -13.89 -8.24
N ASN A 111 -3.38 -14.19 -9.04
CA ASN A 111 -3.94 -13.22 -10.02
C ASN A 111 -4.57 -11.97 -9.36
N ASN A 112 -4.84 -12.04 -8.06
CA ASN A 112 -4.98 -10.87 -7.20
C ASN A 112 -3.86 -10.88 -6.15
N PRO A 113 -2.83 -10.01 -6.29
CA PRO A 113 -1.65 -10.06 -5.44
C PRO A 113 -1.85 -9.40 -4.07
N LEU A 114 -3.07 -8.95 -3.71
CA LEU A 114 -3.31 -8.20 -2.48
C LEU A 114 -2.85 -8.96 -1.22
N SER A 115 -3.17 -10.24 -1.11
CA SER A 115 -2.77 -11.05 0.05
C SER A 115 -1.24 -11.09 0.19
N VAL A 116 -0.54 -11.29 -0.92
CA VAL A 116 0.93 -11.31 -0.97
C VAL A 116 1.51 -9.95 -0.60
N ALA A 117 0.92 -8.86 -1.09
CA ALA A 117 1.32 -7.50 -0.72
C ALA A 117 1.15 -7.23 0.78
N LEU A 118 0.11 -7.76 1.42
CA LEU A 118 -0.11 -7.62 2.87
C LEU A 118 0.85 -8.50 3.69
N TRP A 119 1.28 -9.65 3.18
CA TRP A 119 2.33 -10.45 3.80
C TRP A 119 3.68 -9.71 3.74
N GLU A 120 4.01 -9.12 2.59
CA GLU A 120 5.21 -8.30 2.43
C GLU A 120 5.17 -7.03 3.27
N LEU A 121 3.99 -6.39 3.44
CA LEU A 121 3.83 -5.22 4.32
C LEU A 121 4.38 -5.50 5.73
N LYS A 122 4.06 -6.67 6.29
CA LYS A 122 4.53 -7.08 7.64
C LYS A 122 6.04 -7.34 7.70
N HIS A 123 6.65 -7.73 6.59
CA HIS A 123 8.09 -7.93 6.52
C HIS A 123 8.84 -6.62 6.36
N VAL A 124 8.37 -5.75 5.47
CA VAL A 124 9.01 -4.45 5.20
C VAL A 124 8.83 -3.51 6.39
N TRP A 125 7.67 -3.56 7.05
CA TRP A 125 7.36 -2.72 8.20
C TRP A 125 6.83 -3.57 9.37
N PRO A 126 7.71 -4.24 10.15
CA PRO A 126 7.30 -5.13 11.25
C PRO A 126 6.42 -4.46 12.31
N ASN A 127 6.64 -3.17 12.55
CA ASN A 127 5.88 -2.39 13.52
C ASN A 127 4.53 -1.87 12.97
N ARG A 128 4.14 -2.26 11.75
CA ARG A 128 2.87 -1.89 11.11
C ARG A 128 2.08 -3.14 10.73
N ALA A 129 1.09 -3.47 11.55
CA ALA A 129 0.28 -4.67 11.37
C ALA A 129 -0.71 -4.60 10.19
N SER A 130 -1.07 -3.39 9.74
CA SER A 130 -2.14 -3.17 8.75
C SER A 130 -1.94 -1.88 7.96
N PRO A 131 -2.38 -1.83 6.70
CA PRO A 131 -2.32 -0.62 5.89
C PRO A 131 -3.35 0.41 6.37
N ASP A 132 -3.09 1.69 6.07
CA ASP A 132 -4.09 2.76 6.19
C ASP A 132 -5.14 2.64 5.08
N LEU A 133 -4.69 2.26 3.89
CA LEU A 133 -5.48 2.06 2.68
C LEU A 133 -4.88 0.89 1.90
N ALA A 134 -5.73 -0.03 1.48
CA ALA A 134 -5.43 -1.06 0.50
C ALA A 134 -6.44 -0.96 -0.66
N LEU A 135 -5.92 -0.73 -1.86
CA LEU A 135 -6.72 -0.69 -3.08
C LEU A 135 -6.29 -1.82 -4.01
N SER A 136 -7.21 -2.74 -4.28
CA SER A 136 -7.05 -3.76 -5.33
C SER A 136 -7.82 -3.32 -6.57
N ILE A 137 -7.14 -3.25 -7.71
CA ILE A 137 -7.74 -2.85 -8.99
C ILE A 137 -7.86 -4.12 -9.86
N GLY A 138 -9.06 -4.39 -10.37
CA GLY A 138 -9.36 -5.52 -11.23
C GLY A 138 -9.35 -5.17 -12.70
N THR A 139 -9.21 -6.18 -13.55
CA THR A 139 -9.22 -6.08 -15.02
C THR A 139 -10.60 -6.37 -15.62
N GLY A 140 -11.64 -6.36 -14.80
CA GLY A 140 -12.99 -6.74 -15.17
C GLY A 140 -13.44 -8.06 -14.55
N VAL A 141 -14.75 -8.24 -14.48
CA VAL A 141 -15.39 -9.49 -14.07
C VAL A 141 -16.68 -9.68 -14.86
N ARG A 142 -16.99 -10.93 -15.18
CA ARG A 142 -18.28 -11.28 -15.77
C ARG A 142 -19.33 -11.50 -14.67
N ASN A 143 -20.52 -10.95 -14.86
CA ASN A 143 -21.66 -11.25 -14.01
C ASN A 143 -22.27 -12.60 -14.42
N ASP A 144 -21.61 -13.71 -14.07
CA ASP A 144 -22.12 -15.04 -14.37
C ASP A 144 -23.34 -15.33 -13.48
N SER A 145 -24.51 -15.60 -14.07
CA SER A 145 -25.61 -16.26 -13.35
C SER A 145 -25.32 -17.77 -13.30
N TRP A 146 -24.98 -18.28 -12.12
CA TRP A 146 -24.74 -19.72 -11.94
C TRP A 146 -26.06 -20.49 -12.03
N MET A 147 -26.19 -21.32 -13.06
CA MET A 147 -27.20 -22.36 -13.13
C MET A 147 -26.72 -23.58 -12.34
N ILE A 148 -27.17 -23.71 -11.08
CA ILE A 148 -26.97 -24.92 -10.27
C ILE A 148 -28.16 -25.86 -10.54
N GLY A 149 -27.91 -27.07 -11.06
CA GLY A 149 -28.95 -28.08 -11.31
C GLY A 149 -28.67 -28.99 -12.52
N SER A 150 -29.62 -29.89 -12.80
CA SER A 150 -29.57 -30.92 -13.87
C SER A 150 -29.47 -30.38 -15.31
N GLN A 151 -29.51 -29.06 -15.48
CA GLN A 151 -29.45 -28.33 -16.75
C GLN A 151 -28.03 -27.83 -17.08
N SER A 152 -27.01 -28.17 -16.29
CA SER A 152 -25.63 -27.73 -16.56
C SER A 152 -25.11 -28.36 -17.86
N PRO A 153 -24.75 -27.57 -18.89
CA PRO A 153 -24.40 -28.12 -20.19
C PRO A 153 -23.04 -28.84 -20.14
N VAL A 154 -23.05 -30.17 -20.25
CA VAL A 154 -21.84 -31.00 -20.39
C VAL A 154 -21.47 -31.16 -21.87
N LYS A 155 -21.33 -30.04 -22.61
CA LYS A 155 -21.00 -30.09 -24.05
C LYS A 155 -19.53 -29.82 -24.38
N ASP A 156 -18.72 -29.40 -23.42
CA ASP A 156 -17.32 -29.03 -23.69
C ASP A 156 -16.39 -30.24 -23.70
N ARG A 157 -15.43 -30.25 -24.64
CA ARG A 157 -14.34 -31.24 -24.70
C ARG A 157 -13.47 -31.17 -23.43
N PHE A 158 -12.87 -32.29 -23.03
CA PHE A 158 -12.06 -32.42 -21.81
C PHE A 158 -11.00 -31.30 -21.64
N PHE A 159 -10.23 -31.01 -22.70
CA PHE A 159 -9.20 -29.96 -22.66
C PHE A 159 -9.78 -28.55 -22.50
N ALA A 160 -10.93 -28.26 -23.11
CA ALA A 160 -11.62 -26.98 -22.93
C ALA A 160 -12.16 -26.84 -21.50
N ARG A 161 -12.62 -27.95 -20.88
CA ARG A 161 -13.02 -27.97 -19.47
C ARG A 161 -11.84 -27.72 -18.54
N ILE A 162 -10.69 -28.37 -18.76
CA ILE A 162 -9.47 -28.13 -17.97
C ILE A 162 -9.00 -26.69 -18.12
N PHE A 163 -8.92 -26.17 -19.35
CA PHE A 163 -8.52 -24.79 -19.60
C PHE A 163 -9.48 -23.80 -18.94
N ARG A 164 -10.79 -24.06 -18.98
CA ARG A 164 -11.77 -23.24 -18.25
C ARG A 164 -11.59 -23.32 -16.74
N THR A 165 -11.38 -24.51 -16.17
CA THR A 165 -11.12 -24.66 -14.73
C THR A 165 -9.86 -23.92 -14.33
N PHE A 166 -8.82 -23.98 -15.17
CA PHE A 166 -7.59 -23.22 -15.02
C PHE A 166 -7.84 -21.71 -15.03
N MET A 167 -8.54 -21.17 -16.03
CA MET A 167 -8.91 -19.74 -16.06
C MET A 167 -9.75 -19.33 -14.85
N LYS A 168 -10.68 -20.19 -14.41
CA LYS A 168 -11.46 -19.97 -13.18
C LYS A 168 -10.61 -19.98 -11.90
N SER A 169 -9.54 -20.76 -11.85
CA SER A 169 -8.61 -20.73 -10.71
C SER A 169 -7.82 -19.42 -10.62
N MET A 170 -7.74 -18.67 -11.72
CA MET A 170 -7.16 -17.33 -11.78
C MET A 170 -8.20 -16.22 -11.56
N ASP A 171 -9.40 -16.51 -11.04
CA ASP A 171 -10.42 -15.51 -10.78
C ASP A 171 -10.00 -14.56 -9.63
N GLY A 172 -9.46 -13.39 -10.00
CA GLY A 172 -9.02 -12.37 -9.06
C GLY A 172 -10.16 -11.76 -8.22
N GLU A 173 -11.41 -11.86 -8.68
CA GLU A 173 -12.60 -11.41 -7.93
C GLU A 173 -13.01 -12.46 -6.89
N LYS A 174 -12.90 -13.76 -7.19
CA LYS A 174 -13.01 -14.81 -6.17
C LYS A 174 -11.94 -14.65 -5.10
N MET A 175 -10.67 -14.47 -5.48
CA MET A 175 -9.57 -14.26 -4.53
C MET A 175 -9.82 -13.03 -3.64
N TRP A 176 -10.34 -11.94 -4.22
CA TRP A 176 -10.75 -10.76 -3.44
C TRP A 176 -11.85 -11.09 -2.43
N ARG A 177 -12.92 -11.79 -2.85
CA ARG A 177 -14.03 -12.16 -1.96
C ARG A 177 -13.58 -13.04 -0.81
N ASP A 178 -12.76 -14.06 -1.08
CA ASP A 178 -12.21 -14.95 -0.06
C ASP A 178 -11.36 -14.16 0.95
N PHE A 179 -10.49 -13.26 0.45
CA PHE A 179 -9.73 -12.35 1.29
C PHE A 179 -10.63 -11.45 2.13
N PHE A 180 -11.56 -10.73 1.52
CA PHE A 180 -12.40 -9.74 2.19
C PHE A 180 -13.29 -10.37 3.27
N ASN A 181 -13.77 -11.59 3.04
CA ASN A 181 -14.51 -12.37 4.03
C ASN A 181 -13.66 -12.73 5.26
N SER A 182 -12.34 -12.89 5.11
CA SER A 182 -11.41 -13.12 6.22
C SER A 182 -11.05 -11.85 7.00
N VAL A 183 -11.30 -10.65 6.43
CA VAL A 183 -10.99 -9.38 7.08
C VAL A 183 -12.03 -9.08 8.17
N PRO A 184 -11.59 -8.79 9.42
CA PRO A 184 -12.49 -8.37 10.50
C PRO A 184 -13.29 -7.13 10.12
N GLU A 185 -14.57 -7.09 10.48
CA GLU A 185 -15.49 -6.00 10.11
C GLU A 185 -14.95 -4.60 10.43
N ARG A 186 -14.39 -4.43 11.63
CA ARG A 186 -13.76 -3.18 12.09
C ARG A 186 -12.63 -2.67 11.18
N ALA A 187 -12.01 -3.54 10.38
CA ALA A 187 -10.89 -3.20 9.50
C ALA A 187 -11.30 -3.09 8.02
N ARG A 188 -12.49 -3.55 7.63
CA ARG A 188 -12.94 -3.63 6.23
C ARG A 188 -12.96 -2.28 5.52
N HIS A 189 -13.22 -1.19 6.23
CA HIS A 189 -13.25 0.16 5.68
C HIS A 189 -11.92 0.62 5.05
N ARG A 190 -10.80 -0.07 5.31
CA ARG A 190 -9.48 0.23 4.75
C ARG A 190 -9.16 -0.56 3.47
N TYR A 191 -9.97 -1.56 3.14
CA TYR A 191 -9.74 -2.45 2.01
C TYR A 191 -10.80 -2.18 0.94
N HIS A 192 -10.36 -1.76 -0.23
CA HIS A 192 -11.23 -1.44 -1.34
C HIS A 192 -10.89 -2.25 -2.58
N ARG A 193 -11.92 -2.59 -3.33
CA ARG A 193 -11.83 -3.20 -4.65
C ARG A 193 -12.47 -2.27 -5.66
N LEU A 194 -11.71 -1.94 -6.69
CA LEU A 194 -12.22 -1.25 -7.87
C LEU A 194 -12.16 -2.25 -9.01
N ASN A 195 -13.34 -2.67 -9.49
CA ASN A 195 -13.44 -3.60 -10.61
C ASN A 195 -14.62 -3.18 -11.50
N ILE A 196 -14.57 -3.54 -12.77
CA ILE A 196 -15.63 -3.26 -13.75
C ILE A 196 -16.39 -4.53 -14.06
N THR A 197 -17.65 -4.41 -14.46
CA THR A 197 -18.47 -5.56 -14.85
C THR A 197 -18.68 -5.56 -16.36
N PHE A 198 -18.37 -6.65 -17.04
CA PHE A 198 -18.65 -6.79 -18.46
C PHE A 198 -20.16 -6.96 -18.68
N GLU A 199 -20.76 -6.11 -19.51
CA GLU A 199 -22.17 -6.21 -19.95
C GLU A 199 -22.31 -7.25 -21.07
N ASP A 200 -21.32 -7.30 -21.95
CA ASP A 200 -21.17 -8.26 -23.05
C ASP A 200 -20.29 -9.46 -22.64
N PRO A 201 -20.16 -10.52 -23.48
CA PRO A 201 -19.18 -11.57 -23.23
C PRO A 201 -17.80 -11.00 -22.97
N GLU A 202 -17.13 -11.52 -21.93
CA GLU A 202 -15.77 -11.13 -21.59
C GLU A 202 -14.86 -11.31 -22.82
N PRO A 203 -14.15 -10.25 -23.26
CA PRO A 203 -13.24 -10.34 -24.39
C PRO A 203 -12.07 -11.27 -24.04
N ALA A 204 -11.52 -11.93 -25.06
CA ALA A 204 -10.31 -12.71 -24.86
C ALA A 204 -9.15 -11.81 -24.40
N ILE A 205 -8.25 -12.34 -23.58
CA ILE A 205 -7.13 -11.55 -23.01
C ILE A 205 -6.19 -10.98 -24.08
N ASP A 206 -6.16 -11.58 -25.27
CA ASP A 206 -5.39 -11.20 -26.44
C ASP A 206 -6.21 -10.42 -27.50
N ASP A 207 -7.46 -10.02 -27.19
CA ASP A 207 -8.31 -9.25 -28.09
C ASP A 207 -7.96 -7.75 -28.10
N VAL A 208 -7.02 -7.38 -28.98
CA VAL A 208 -6.57 -5.99 -29.18
C VAL A 208 -7.70 -5.09 -29.71
N ALA A 209 -8.66 -5.64 -30.46
CA ALA A 209 -9.75 -4.84 -31.04
C ALA A 209 -10.72 -4.31 -29.98
N ALA A 210 -10.82 -5.00 -28.82
CA ALA A 210 -11.67 -4.60 -27.71
C ALA A 210 -11.14 -3.39 -26.91
N MET A 211 -9.87 -2.99 -27.07
CA MET A 211 -9.22 -1.98 -26.21
C MET A 211 -10.00 -0.65 -26.11
N GLU A 212 -10.50 -0.12 -27.23
CA GLU A 212 -11.26 1.15 -27.22
C GLU A 212 -12.62 1.00 -26.56
N THR A 213 -13.29 -0.14 -26.72
CA THR A 213 -14.54 -0.45 -26.03
C THR A 213 -14.30 -0.58 -24.53
N LEU A 214 -13.23 -1.28 -24.12
CA LEU A 214 -12.84 -1.44 -22.72
C LEU A 214 -12.56 -0.11 -22.03
N LYS A 215 -11.86 0.83 -22.70
CA LYS A 215 -11.63 2.18 -22.17
C LYS A 215 -12.94 2.93 -21.93
N LYS A 216 -13.80 3.02 -22.95
CA LYS A 216 -15.10 3.71 -22.86
C LYS A 216 -15.99 3.13 -21.76
N MET A 217 -16.05 1.80 -21.68
CA MET A 217 -16.80 1.10 -20.63
C MET A 217 -16.24 1.42 -19.24
N THR A 218 -14.91 1.38 -19.08
CA THR A 218 -14.23 1.68 -17.82
C THR A 218 -14.53 3.11 -17.36
N GLU A 219 -14.42 4.10 -18.25
CA GLU A 219 -14.73 5.51 -17.95
C GLU A 219 -16.19 5.70 -17.50
N ALA A 220 -17.13 5.06 -18.20
CA ALA A 220 -18.55 5.12 -17.88
C ALA A 220 -18.88 4.47 -16.52
N GLN A 221 -18.27 3.32 -16.21
CA GLN A 221 -18.56 2.57 -15.00
C GLN A 221 -17.85 3.15 -13.76
N ILE A 222 -16.58 3.58 -13.86
CA ILE A 222 -15.84 4.15 -12.73
C ILE A 222 -16.58 5.35 -12.13
N CYS A 223 -17.15 6.22 -12.98
CA CYS A 223 -17.89 7.39 -12.51
C CYS A 223 -19.09 7.05 -11.62
N ARG A 224 -19.71 5.89 -11.84
CA ARG A 224 -20.88 5.38 -11.12
C ARG A 224 -20.54 4.30 -10.09
N HIS A 225 -19.27 3.94 -9.97
CA HIS A 225 -18.84 2.83 -9.13
C HIS A 225 -19.11 3.14 -7.65
N PRO A 226 -19.77 2.25 -6.88
CA PRO A 226 -20.17 2.52 -5.51
C PRO A 226 -18.98 2.74 -4.56
N GLN A 227 -17.83 2.12 -4.84
CA GLN A 227 -16.60 2.32 -4.06
C GLN A 227 -15.85 3.62 -4.39
N LYS A 228 -16.26 4.40 -5.41
CA LYS A 228 -15.53 5.61 -5.82
C LYS A 228 -15.34 6.59 -4.65
N THR A 229 -16.43 6.95 -3.99
CA THR A 229 -16.39 7.90 -2.87
C THR A 229 -15.65 7.35 -1.64
N PRO A 230 -15.91 6.10 -1.17
CA PRO A 230 -15.11 5.49 -0.10
C PRO A 230 -13.61 5.46 -0.38
N ILE A 231 -13.20 5.12 -1.61
CA ILE A 231 -11.78 5.09 -2.00
C ILE A 231 -11.16 6.49 -1.91
N ILE A 232 -11.82 7.50 -2.48
CA ILE A 232 -11.34 8.89 -2.46
C ILE A 232 -11.23 9.40 -1.01
N ASN A 233 -12.24 9.14 -0.18
CA ASN A 233 -12.24 9.51 1.22
C ASN A 233 -11.05 8.87 1.98
N SER A 234 -10.83 7.56 1.81
CA SER A 234 -9.71 6.84 2.42
C SER A 234 -8.36 7.35 1.91
N MET A 235 -8.24 7.66 0.61
CA MET A 235 -7.03 8.28 0.04
C MET A 235 -6.75 9.62 0.71
N LEU A 236 -7.73 10.54 0.73
CA LEU A 236 -7.59 11.86 1.33
C LEU A 236 -7.22 11.80 2.81
N ALA A 237 -7.90 10.95 3.60
CA ALA A 237 -7.60 10.81 5.02
C ALA A 237 -6.21 10.20 5.27
N SER A 238 -5.81 9.20 4.48
CA SER A 238 -4.50 8.54 4.58
C SER A 238 -3.31 9.44 4.22
N MET A 239 -3.56 10.58 3.55
CA MET A 239 -2.54 11.59 3.31
C MET A 239 -2.08 12.27 4.61
N PHE A 240 -2.95 12.37 5.61
CA PHE A 240 -2.65 13.06 6.85
C PHE A 240 -2.15 12.08 7.92
N TYR A 241 -1.22 12.51 8.76
CA TYR A 241 -0.76 11.75 9.92
C TYR A 241 -0.44 12.69 11.08
N PHE A 242 -0.48 12.15 12.31
CA PHE A 242 -0.21 12.90 13.53
C PHE A 242 1.14 12.50 14.14
N GLU A 243 1.83 13.50 14.67
CA GLU A 243 3.04 13.34 15.46
C GLU A 243 2.97 14.19 16.73
N PHE A 244 3.36 13.62 17.86
CA PHE A 244 3.63 14.40 19.06
C PHE A 244 4.85 15.30 18.81
N GLU A 245 4.74 16.55 19.24
CA GLU A 245 5.84 17.52 19.22
C GLU A 245 6.86 17.21 20.33
N ARG A 246 6.38 16.69 21.46
CA ARG A 246 7.15 16.30 22.64
C ARG A 246 6.37 15.27 23.45
N LEU A 247 7.02 14.66 24.44
CA LEU A 247 6.34 13.79 25.39
C LEU A 247 5.18 14.55 26.07
N PRO A 248 3.99 13.93 26.18
CA PRO A 248 2.88 14.53 26.90
C PRO A 248 3.26 14.82 28.36
N THR A 249 2.84 15.97 28.87
CA THR A 249 3.20 16.42 30.22
C THR A 249 2.03 16.25 31.18
N TRP A 250 2.24 15.51 32.27
CA TRP A 250 1.26 15.39 33.35
C TRP A 250 1.12 16.71 34.11
N ASN A 251 -0.11 17.20 34.29
CA ASN A 251 -0.37 18.44 35.04
C ASN A 251 -0.98 18.23 36.44
N GLY A 252 -1.07 16.99 36.91
CA GLY A 252 -1.74 16.63 38.16
C GLY A 252 -3.10 15.95 37.97
N THR A 253 -3.75 16.13 36.82
CA THR A 253 -5.08 15.56 36.54
C THR A 253 -5.16 14.82 35.21
N HIS A 254 -4.47 15.32 34.19
CA HIS A 254 -4.44 14.74 32.86
C HIS A 254 -3.08 15.01 32.19
N TYR A 255 -2.81 14.29 31.12
CA TYR A 255 -1.71 14.55 30.22
C TYR A 255 -2.08 15.65 29.21
N LEU A 256 -1.28 16.70 29.18
CA LEU A 256 -1.34 17.74 28.15
C LEU A 256 -0.56 17.27 26.94
N CYS A 257 -1.26 17.11 25.82
CA CYS A 257 -0.72 16.66 24.54
C CYS A 257 -0.58 17.84 23.57
N ALA A 258 0.59 17.96 22.95
CA ALA A 258 0.85 18.91 21.87
C ALA A 258 1.50 18.17 20.70
N GLY A 259 1.04 18.46 19.49
CA GLY A 259 1.54 17.80 18.30
C GLY A 259 1.11 18.49 17.03
N ASN A 260 1.46 17.89 15.91
CA ASN A 260 1.22 18.42 14.59
C ASN A 260 0.62 17.35 13.68
N ILE A 261 -0.33 17.76 12.86
CA ILE A 261 -0.84 16.96 11.75
C ILE A 261 -0.13 17.42 10.49
N PHE A 262 0.44 16.45 9.76
CA PHE A 262 1.23 16.66 8.56
C PHE A 262 0.61 15.92 7.37
N THR A 263 1.10 16.18 6.16
CA THR A 263 0.82 15.36 4.97
C THR A 263 2.02 14.47 4.62
N ARG A 264 1.78 13.17 4.35
CA ARG A 264 2.81 12.17 4.00
C ARG A 264 3.37 12.37 2.59
N THR A 265 2.51 12.71 1.65
CA THR A 265 2.90 12.91 0.25
C THR A 265 3.66 14.22 0.10
N GLN A 266 4.87 14.16 -0.43
CA GLN A 266 5.60 15.34 -0.88
C GLN A 266 4.91 15.90 -2.14
N LEU A 267 3.81 16.60 -1.92
CA LEU A 267 3.09 17.25 -3.01
C LEU A 267 3.96 18.37 -3.59
N PRO A 268 4.03 18.51 -4.93
CA PRO A 268 4.62 19.69 -5.56
C PRO A 268 3.84 20.95 -5.17
N ALA A 269 4.40 22.13 -5.42
CA ALA A 269 3.80 23.40 -4.99
C ALA A 269 2.35 23.59 -5.46
N ASP A 270 2.04 23.18 -6.70
CA ASP A 270 0.67 23.21 -7.24
C ASP A 270 -0.26 22.22 -6.55
N GLY A 271 0.20 21.00 -6.27
CA GLY A 271 -0.56 20.02 -5.52
C GLY A 271 -0.88 20.49 -4.10
N ARG A 272 0.08 21.16 -3.43
CA ARG A 272 -0.15 21.79 -2.12
C ARG A 272 -1.18 22.91 -2.19
N ARG A 273 -1.14 23.73 -3.25
CA ARG A 273 -2.13 24.80 -3.47
C ARG A 273 -3.53 24.22 -3.64
N ILE A 274 -3.70 23.23 -4.51
CA ILE A 274 -4.99 22.57 -4.76
C ILE A 274 -5.53 21.96 -3.46
N LEU A 275 -4.70 21.24 -2.70
CA LEU A 275 -5.12 20.67 -1.43
C LEU A 275 -5.57 21.76 -0.43
N LEU A 276 -4.80 22.83 -0.28
CA LEU A 276 -5.15 23.93 0.63
C LEU A 276 -6.43 24.65 0.22
N ASP A 277 -6.61 24.88 -1.09
CA ASP A 277 -7.80 25.51 -1.64
C ASP A 277 -9.03 24.62 -1.40
N GLU A 278 -8.92 23.31 -1.56
CA GLU A 278 -10.03 22.39 -1.29
C GLU A 278 -10.34 22.24 0.20
N LEU A 279 -9.32 22.16 1.06
CA LEU A 279 -9.53 22.16 2.50
C LEU A 279 -10.24 23.44 2.97
N THR A 280 -9.97 24.57 2.29
CA THR A 280 -10.61 25.86 2.60
C THR A 280 -12.03 25.91 2.05
N SER A 281 -12.26 25.54 0.78
CA SER A 281 -13.56 25.57 0.11
C SER A 281 -14.59 24.69 0.84
N THR A 282 -14.14 23.54 1.34
CA THR A 282 -14.97 22.56 2.05
C THR A 282 -15.06 22.81 3.55
N SER A 283 -14.46 23.90 4.07
CA SER A 283 -14.37 24.19 5.51
C SER A 283 -13.89 22.99 6.32
N SER A 284 -12.87 22.29 5.82
CA SER A 284 -12.39 21.04 6.38
C SER A 284 -11.81 21.21 7.78
N PHE A 285 -12.02 20.20 8.61
CA PHE A 285 -11.52 20.16 9.98
C PHE A 285 -11.16 18.74 10.43
N PHE A 286 -10.25 18.67 11.38
CA PHE A 286 -9.95 17.46 12.14
C PHE A 286 -10.82 17.42 13.39
N LEU A 287 -11.38 16.26 13.71
CA LEU A 287 -12.09 16.04 14.97
C LEU A 287 -11.16 15.33 15.94
N LEU A 288 -10.82 15.98 17.05
CA LEU A 288 -9.96 15.44 18.11
C LEU A 288 -10.75 15.40 19.42
N ARG A 289 -11.05 14.20 19.93
CA ARG A 289 -11.89 14.02 21.14
C ARG A 289 -13.19 14.85 21.13
N GLY A 290 -13.85 14.92 19.97
CA GLY A 290 -15.08 15.69 19.79
C GLY A 290 -14.88 17.20 19.54
N VAL A 291 -13.66 17.71 19.62
CA VAL A 291 -13.35 19.12 19.36
C VAL A 291 -12.93 19.30 17.89
N PRO A 292 -13.63 20.14 17.11
CA PRO A 292 -13.24 20.43 15.74
C PRO A 292 -12.06 21.41 15.69
N VAL A 293 -11.04 21.08 14.91
CA VAL A 293 -9.89 21.92 14.62
C VAL A 293 -9.79 22.12 13.12
N GLY A 294 -10.12 23.32 12.64
CA GLY A 294 -10.06 23.66 11.21
C GLY A 294 -8.68 23.36 10.61
N CYS A 295 -8.64 22.77 9.41
CA CYS A 295 -7.40 22.33 8.76
C CYS A 295 -6.50 23.51 8.38
N VAL A 296 -7.10 24.60 7.88
CA VAL A 296 -6.38 25.80 7.40
C VAL A 296 -6.78 27.00 8.27
N PRO A 297 -5.94 27.40 9.26
CA PRO A 297 -6.28 28.54 10.13
C PRO A 297 -6.12 29.89 9.43
N ARG A 298 -5.16 30.02 8.51
CA ARG A 298 -4.92 31.21 7.68
C ARG A 298 -4.31 30.79 6.34
N ARG A 299 -4.71 31.46 5.26
CA ARG A 299 -4.16 31.20 3.91
C ARG A 299 -2.78 31.85 3.80
N ASN A 300 -1.76 31.05 3.48
CA ASN A 300 -0.41 31.53 3.24
C ASN A 300 -0.20 31.79 1.74
N LYS A 301 0.48 32.89 1.39
CA LYS A 301 0.83 33.21 -0.01
C LYS A 301 1.90 32.26 -0.57
N HIS A 302 2.87 31.91 0.27
CA HIS A 302 3.80 30.82 0.00
C HIS A 302 3.08 29.54 0.39
N THR A 303 3.11 28.49 -0.42
CA THR A 303 2.41 27.22 -0.17
C THR A 303 3.36 26.23 0.51
N PRO A 304 3.62 26.34 1.84
CA PRO A 304 4.52 25.43 2.53
C PRO A 304 3.92 24.02 2.57
N PRO A 305 4.73 23.01 2.93
CA PRO A 305 4.21 21.72 3.36
C PRO A 305 3.11 21.89 4.42
N PHE A 306 2.05 21.09 4.32
CA PHE A 306 0.94 21.16 5.24
C PHE A 306 1.39 20.80 6.67
N LYS A 307 1.09 21.69 7.62
CA LYS A 307 1.33 21.48 9.05
C LYS A 307 0.21 22.14 9.84
N ARG A 308 -0.46 21.38 10.71
CA ARG A 308 -1.49 21.88 11.60
C ARG A 308 -1.21 21.49 13.04
N ALA A 309 -0.85 22.48 13.86
CA ALA A 309 -0.69 22.30 15.30
C ALA A 309 -2.03 21.99 15.97
N VAL A 310 -2.02 21.02 16.88
CA VAL A 310 -3.17 20.57 17.66
C VAL A 310 -2.76 20.35 19.11
N GLN A 311 -3.72 20.56 20.02
CA GLN A 311 -3.57 20.31 21.45
C GLN A 311 -4.81 19.60 21.97
N PHE A 312 -4.61 18.65 22.86
CA PHE A 312 -5.70 17.89 23.49
C PHE A 312 -5.24 17.29 24.81
N GLN A 313 -6.16 16.66 25.53
CA GLN A 313 -5.93 16.09 26.86
C GLN A 313 -6.18 14.58 26.83
N LEU A 314 -5.38 13.82 27.57
CA LEU A 314 -5.57 12.38 27.81
C LEU A 314 -5.59 12.11 29.32
N GLU A 315 -6.43 11.18 29.76
CA GLU A 315 -6.47 10.76 31.17
C GLU A 315 -5.33 9.79 31.45
N SER A 316 -5.05 8.91 30.49
CA SER A 316 -3.93 7.97 30.50
C SER A 316 -3.16 8.00 29.17
N LEU A 317 -1.87 7.67 29.18
CA LEU A 317 -1.11 7.45 27.95
C LEU A 317 -1.55 6.16 27.22
N GLU A 318 -2.28 5.29 27.89
CA GLU A 318 -2.93 4.13 27.27
C GLU A 318 -4.24 4.49 26.55
N ASP A 319 -4.73 5.72 26.71
CA ASP A 319 -5.92 6.19 26.00
C ASP A 319 -5.68 6.20 24.49
N THR A 320 -6.73 5.83 23.75
CA THR A 320 -6.70 5.84 22.30
C THR A 320 -6.72 7.26 21.76
N VAL A 321 -5.71 7.62 20.98
CA VAL A 321 -5.71 8.80 20.12
C VAL A 321 -6.44 8.45 18.83
N ALA A 322 -7.52 9.17 18.55
CA ALA A 322 -8.29 9.05 17.32
C ALA A 322 -8.53 10.45 16.74
N ILE A 323 -8.17 10.62 15.47
CA ILE A 323 -8.33 11.87 14.73
C ILE A 323 -8.99 11.54 13.40
N THR A 324 -10.12 12.19 13.12
CA THR A 324 -10.84 12.01 11.85
C THR A 324 -10.88 13.31 11.06
N LEU A 325 -10.71 13.22 9.74
CA LEU A 325 -10.92 14.29 8.78
C LEU A 325 -12.41 14.39 8.41
N ARG A 326 -12.91 15.62 8.29
CA ARG A 326 -14.27 15.95 7.81
C ARG A 326 -14.24 17.20 6.93
N GLY A 327 -15.29 17.37 6.11
CA GLY A 327 -15.44 18.49 5.18
C GLY A 327 -15.11 18.04 3.76
N ILE A 328 -13.82 17.84 3.47
CA ILE A 328 -13.34 17.33 2.17
C ILE A 328 -13.71 15.85 1.93
N THR A 329 -13.96 15.10 3.00
CA THR A 329 -14.49 13.74 2.93
C THR A 329 -15.99 13.73 3.16
N SER A 330 -16.72 12.85 2.45
CA SER A 330 -18.19 12.76 2.60
C SER A 330 -18.63 12.20 3.96
N GLU A 331 -17.75 11.44 4.61
CA GLU A 331 -17.96 10.83 5.93
C GLU A 331 -16.72 11.08 6.82
N PRO A 332 -16.85 10.96 8.16
CA PRO A 332 -15.68 11.01 9.03
C PRO A 332 -14.69 9.89 8.70
N CYS A 333 -13.46 10.26 8.34
CA CYS A 333 -12.43 9.28 7.97
C CYS A 333 -11.20 9.44 8.85
N THR A 334 -10.74 8.35 9.44
CA THR A 334 -9.57 8.34 10.31
C THR A 334 -8.30 8.63 9.51
N ILE A 335 -7.45 9.52 10.04
CA ILE A 335 -6.16 9.81 9.41
C ILE A 335 -5.17 8.66 9.62
N SER A 336 -4.09 8.64 8.86
CA SER A 336 -3.13 7.55 8.86
C SER A 336 -2.52 7.26 10.23
N GLY A 337 -2.33 5.96 10.51
CA GLY A 337 -1.68 5.45 11.72
C GLY A 337 -2.57 5.42 12.97
N LEU A 338 -3.81 5.90 12.87
CA LEU A 338 -4.79 5.95 13.95
C LEU A 338 -6.00 5.04 13.65
N PRO A 339 -6.79 4.64 14.66
CA PRO A 339 -6.62 4.91 16.10
C PRO A 339 -5.46 4.10 16.72
N LYS A 340 -4.76 4.68 17.69
CA LYS A 340 -3.65 4.03 18.43
C LYS A 340 -3.50 4.64 19.83
N CYS A 341 -3.04 3.90 20.83
CA CYS A 341 -2.76 4.51 22.14
C CYS A 341 -1.58 5.49 22.06
N ALA A 342 -1.51 6.44 22.99
CA ALA A 342 -0.46 7.45 22.96
C ALA A 342 0.93 6.83 23.19
N THR A 343 1.06 5.84 24.07
CA THR A 343 2.29 5.07 24.29
C THR A 343 2.84 4.46 23.01
N ASP A 344 1.97 3.86 22.21
CA ASP A 344 2.30 3.25 20.93
C ASP A 344 2.75 4.26 19.86
N ILE A 345 2.21 5.48 19.88
CA ILE A 345 2.62 6.57 18.97
C ILE A 345 3.98 7.10 19.41
N ILE A 346 4.16 7.35 20.71
CA ILE A 346 5.41 7.80 21.33
C ILE A 346 6.55 6.82 21.02
N ALA A 347 6.30 5.52 21.17
CA ALA A 347 7.25 4.48 20.85
C ALA A 347 7.59 4.45 19.35
N ALA A 348 6.58 4.55 18.48
CA ALA A 348 6.79 4.57 17.03
C ALA A 348 7.58 5.81 16.54
N GLN A 349 7.43 6.96 17.21
CA GLN A 349 8.20 8.17 16.95
C GLN A 349 9.60 8.16 17.58
N GLY A 350 9.89 7.19 18.46
CA GLY A 350 11.17 7.14 19.17
C GLY A 350 11.37 8.30 20.15
N LEU A 351 10.31 8.87 20.73
CA LEU A 351 10.42 10.06 21.58
C LEU A 351 11.20 9.83 22.89
N TYR A 352 11.33 8.58 23.33
CA TYR A 352 12.20 8.19 24.45
C TYR A 352 13.68 8.03 24.07
N ALA A 353 14.03 8.06 22.78
CA ALA A 353 15.41 7.86 22.35
C ALA A 353 16.28 9.08 22.73
N PRO A 354 17.39 8.87 23.46
CA PRO A 354 18.24 9.96 23.94
C PRO A 354 19.07 10.62 22.83
N PHE A 355 19.26 9.95 21.68
CA PHE A 355 20.06 10.43 20.54
C PHE A 355 19.41 10.03 19.20
N GLY A 356 19.76 10.71 18.11
CA GLY A 356 19.38 10.31 16.74
C GLY A 356 18.08 10.91 16.19
N ARG A 357 17.53 11.95 16.83
CA ARG A 357 16.35 12.67 16.33
C ARG A 357 16.74 13.85 15.43
N SER A 358 15.88 14.19 14.47
CA SER A 358 16.05 15.35 13.59
C SER A 358 15.92 16.70 14.31
N ASP A 359 15.35 16.71 15.52
CA ASP A 359 15.19 17.88 16.38
C ASP A 359 16.24 17.96 17.50
N HIS A 360 17.32 17.17 17.42
CA HIS A 360 18.45 17.23 18.36
C HIS A 360 19.27 18.52 18.15
N VAL A 361 18.65 19.67 18.45
CA VAL A 361 19.37 20.90 18.73
C VAL A 361 20.08 20.67 20.06
N GLU A 362 21.41 20.77 20.07
CA GLU A 362 22.23 20.69 21.28
C GLU A 362 21.66 21.58 22.39
N GLN A 363 20.90 20.99 23.31
CA GLN A 363 20.68 21.59 24.63
C GLN A 363 21.89 21.27 25.50
N VAL A 364 23.06 21.75 25.08
CA VAL A 364 24.24 21.81 25.93
C VAL A 364 24.46 23.29 26.21
N GLU A 365 23.96 23.79 27.35
CA GLU A 365 24.73 24.72 28.20
C GLU A 365 24.09 25.18 29.52
N HIS A 366 22.85 24.85 29.91
CA HIS A 366 22.27 25.42 31.15
C HIS A 366 22.02 24.48 32.34
N ALA A 367 22.31 23.17 32.24
CA ALA A 367 22.07 22.25 33.36
C ALA A 367 23.27 22.03 34.30
N SER A 368 24.49 22.41 33.91
CA SER A 368 25.71 21.98 34.63
C SER A 368 26.18 22.87 35.79
N GLN A 369 25.45 23.93 36.17
CA GLN A 369 25.88 24.82 37.26
C GLN A 369 25.10 24.70 38.57
N ARG A 370 24.13 23.78 38.71
CA ARG A 370 23.32 23.69 39.95
C ARG A 370 23.64 22.53 40.90
N PHE A 371 24.57 21.63 40.58
CA PHE A 371 24.84 20.45 41.43
C PHE A 371 26.25 20.33 42.05
N LEU A 372 27.09 21.35 41.95
CA LEU A 372 28.42 21.35 42.58
C LEU A 372 28.61 22.57 43.49
N LYS A 373 27.87 22.61 44.61
CA LYS A 373 28.19 23.44 45.79
C LYS A 373 27.29 23.05 46.97
N ARG A 374 27.63 21.95 47.66
CA ARG A 374 27.37 21.71 49.10
C ARG A 374 27.66 20.26 49.46
N THR A 375 28.92 19.96 49.80
CA THR A 375 29.30 19.13 50.97
C THR A 375 30.82 18.92 50.97
N ARG A 376 31.52 19.75 51.74
CA ARG A 376 32.83 19.42 52.32
C ARG A 376 33.03 20.30 53.54
N ALA A 377 32.60 19.81 54.69
CA ALA A 377 33.05 20.24 56.00
C ALA A 377 32.62 19.18 57.04
N VAL A 378 33.56 18.86 57.95
CA VAL A 378 33.44 18.16 59.24
C VAL A 378 33.18 16.63 59.13
N LEU A 379 33.97 15.72 59.73
CA LEU A 379 34.65 15.71 61.03
C LEU A 379 35.95 14.89 61.02
N ASP A 380 36.97 15.46 61.68
CA ASP A 380 38.07 14.75 62.37
C ASP A 380 37.51 14.00 63.59
N GLN A 381 37.90 12.73 63.76
CA GLN A 381 38.48 12.07 64.94
C GLN A 381 38.42 10.55 64.82
#